data_AF-C4T9I9-F1
#
_entry.id   AF-C4T9I9-F1
#
_cell.length_a   1.000
_cell.length_b   1.000
_cell.length_c   1.000
_cell.angle_alpha   90.00
_cell.angle_beta   90.00
_cell.angle_gamma   90.00
#
_symmetry.space_group_name_H-M   'P 1'
#
loop_
_entity.id
_entity.type
_entity.pdbx_description
1 polymer ?
#
loop_
_entity_poly.entity_id
_entity_poly.type
_entity_poly.pdbx_seq_one_letter_code
_entity_poly.pdbx_strand_id
1 'polypeptide(L)'
;HTQAAAGVAGVIKMVQALRHGTLPRTLHVDRPTSKVDWETGRVRLLTDARPWPAGPDRTRRAGVSAFGISGTNAHVVIEEPPRTAVPESPEPPPADAPLSRDQDRDRWEGVTVPLMLSAHSEAALREQARRLCAQLLARPDGRPADVGHALLSTRARFPRRAAVVGESMTELAEALDAVAEGGPHPLAATGTAGTAERVVFVFPGQGSQWAGMAEGLLERSGAFRSAAGSCDAALRPYLGWSVLSVLRGEPDAPSLDRVDVVQPVLFTMMVSLAAVWRALGVEPAAVVG
;
A
#
# COMPACT_ATOMS: atom_id res chain seq x y z
N HIS A 1 38.21 3.01 -3.95
CA HIS A 1 38.09 1.61 -4.42
C HIS A 1 37.65 0.74 -3.26
N THR A 2 36.46 0.12 -3.32
CA THR A 2 35.86 -0.66 -2.22
C THR A 2 36.29 -2.13 -2.19
N GLN A 3 37.50 -2.44 -2.70
CA GLN A 3 38.09 -3.77 -2.74
C GLN A 3 37.10 -4.84 -3.28
N ALA A 4 36.75 -5.85 -2.47
CA ALA A 4 35.85 -6.92 -2.85
C ALA A 4 34.47 -6.43 -3.33
N ALA A 5 34.00 -5.27 -2.85
CA ALA A 5 32.73 -4.68 -3.26
C ALA A 5 32.83 -3.77 -4.50
N ALA A 6 34.00 -3.65 -5.14
CA ALA A 6 34.20 -2.72 -6.25
C ALA A 6 33.35 -3.06 -7.48
N GLY A 7 33.26 -4.34 -7.83
CA GLY A 7 32.45 -4.80 -8.96
C GLY A 7 30.97 -4.47 -8.77
N VAL A 8 30.40 -4.86 -7.61
CA VAL A 8 28.98 -4.59 -7.32
C VAL A 8 28.68 -3.10 -7.17
N ALA A 9 29.62 -2.28 -6.67
CA ALA A 9 29.46 -0.82 -6.67
C ALA A 9 29.32 -0.26 -8.10
N GLY A 10 30.07 -0.80 -9.06
CA GLY A 10 29.92 -0.49 -10.48
C GLY A 10 28.55 -0.89 -11.05
N VAL A 11 28.05 -2.07 -10.66
CA VAL A 11 26.69 -2.53 -11.03
C VAL A 11 25.62 -1.59 -10.47
N ILE A 12 25.68 -1.26 -9.17
CA ILE A 12 24.74 -0.35 -8.51
C ILE A 12 24.74 1.02 -9.20
N LYS A 13 25.92 1.58 -9.50
CA LYS A 13 26.07 2.83 -10.25
C LYS A 13 25.29 2.77 -11.57
N MET A 14 25.47 1.71 -12.35
CA MET A 14 24.86 1.62 -13.67
C MET A 14 23.36 1.32 -13.61
N VAL A 15 22.89 0.53 -12.64
CA VAL A 15 21.44 0.33 -12.41
C VAL A 15 20.76 1.64 -12.01
N GLN A 16 21.38 2.44 -11.13
CA GLN A 16 20.84 3.75 -10.79
C GLN A 16 20.89 4.73 -11.98
N ALA A 17 21.95 4.70 -12.79
CA ALA A 17 22.04 5.51 -14.01
C ALA A 17 20.92 5.18 -15.01
N LEU A 18 20.56 3.90 -15.17
CA LEU A 18 19.44 3.46 -15.98
C LEU A 18 18.10 3.94 -15.42
N ARG A 19 17.86 3.76 -14.11
CA ARG A 19 16.64 4.19 -13.41
C ARG A 19 16.39 5.69 -13.51
N HIS A 20 17.44 6.49 -13.39
CA HIS A 20 17.36 7.96 -13.44
C HIS A 20 17.61 8.54 -14.84
N GLY A 21 17.85 7.70 -15.84
CA GLY A 21 18.14 8.13 -17.21
C GLY A 21 19.28 9.13 -17.31
N THR A 22 20.32 8.98 -16.49
CA THR A 22 21.46 9.91 -16.42
C THR A 22 22.75 9.15 -16.14
N LEU A 23 23.77 9.35 -16.98
CA LEU A 23 25.12 8.86 -16.74
C LEU A 23 25.86 9.82 -15.80
N PRO A 24 26.27 9.38 -14.60
CA PRO A 24 26.98 10.24 -13.66
C PRO A 24 28.43 10.46 -14.09
N ARG A 25 28.95 11.66 -13.82
CA ARG A 25 30.36 11.99 -14.10
C ARG A 25 31.33 11.11 -13.32
N THR A 26 32.49 10.87 -13.92
CA THR A 26 33.68 10.41 -13.19
C THR A 26 34.39 11.63 -12.59
N LEU A 27 34.92 11.48 -11.37
CA LEU A 27 35.58 12.55 -10.63
C LEU A 27 37.10 12.48 -10.84
N HIS A 28 37.79 13.57 -10.50
CA HIS A 28 39.25 13.68 -10.55
C HIS A 28 39.86 13.48 -11.94
N VAL A 29 39.15 13.95 -12.96
CA VAL A 29 39.66 14.02 -14.34
C VAL A 29 39.93 15.49 -14.67
N ASP A 30 41.07 16.00 -14.22
CA ASP A 30 41.54 17.34 -14.60
C ASP A 30 42.09 17.34 -16.03
N ARG A 31 42.85 16.29 -16.38
CA ARG A 31 43.33 16.01 -17.73
C ARG A 31 43.36 14.50 -17.97
N PRO A 32 42.89 13.98 -19.13
CA PRO A 32 43.03 12.57 -19.47
C PRO A 32 44.51 12.12 -19.47
N THR A 33 44.78 10.88 -19.07
CA THR A 33 46.15 10.33 -19.08
C THR A 33 46.74 10.31 -20.49
N SER A 34 48.02 10.66 -20.62
CA SER A 34 48.78 10.59 -21.89
C SER A 34 49.19 9.17 -22.29
N LYS A 35 48.91 8.17 -21.43
CA LYS A 35 49.22 6.76 -21.71
C LYS A 35 48.16 6.04 -22.55
N VAL A 36 47.08 6.73 -22.92
CA VAL A 36 45.99 6.23 -23.75
C VAL A 36 45.79 7.19 -24.92
N ASP A 37 45.65 6.64 -26.12
CA ASP A 37 45.22 7.40 -27.29
C ASP A 37 43.68 7.54 -27.24
N TRP A 38 43.23 8.76 -26.95
CA TRP A 38 41.80 9.09 -26.85
C TRP A 38 41.21 9.58 -28.17
N GLU A 39 42.03 9.93 -29.16
CA GLU A 39 41.58 10.53 -30.43
C GLU A 39 41.11 9.45 -31.41
N THR A 40 41.81 8.32 -31.46
CA THR A 40 41.47 7.22 -32.38
C THR A 40 40.41 6.27 -31.82
N GLY A 41 40.21 6.27 -30.50
CA GLY A 41 39.26 5.40 -29.82
C GLY A 41 37.81 5.89 -29.88
N ARG A 42 36.83 4.95 -29.91
CA ARG A 42 35.40 5.26 -29.73
C ARG A 42 34.99 5.38 -28.25
N VAL A 43 35.91 5.76 -27.38
CA VAL A 43 35.72 5.83 -25.92
C VAL A 43 35.93 7.26 -25.46
N ARG A 44 35.03 7.76 -24.59
CA ARG A 44 35.12 9.11 -24.02
C ARG A 44 34.95 9.05 -22.51
N LEU A 45 35.75 9.81 -21.78
CA LEU A 45 35.56 10.00 -20.35
C LEU A 45 34.31 10.86 -20.09
N LEU A 46 33.51 10.46 -19.09
CA LEU A 46 32.33 11.21 -18.64
C LEU A 46 32.75 12.25 -17.59
N THR A 47 33.34 13.37 -18.02
CA THR A 47 33.72 14.47 -17.11
C THR A 47 32.52 15.24 -16.55
N ASP A 48 31.40 15.19 -17.28
CA ASP A 48 30.11 15.78 -16.90
C ASP A 48 29.02 14.72 -16.86
N ALA A 49 28.01 14.94 -16.02
CA ALA A 49 26.82 14.12 -16.05
C ALA A 49 26.08 14.34 -17.38
N ARG A 50 25.54 13.27 -17.97
CA ARG A 50 24.87 13.34 -19.27
C ARG A 50 23.52 12.65 -19.23
N PRO A 51 22.47 13.23 -19.81
CA PRO A 51 21.22 12.52 -20.03
C PRO A 51 21.46 11.23 -20.79
N TRP A 52 20.76 10.18 -20.39
CA TRP A 52 20.77 8.87 -21.03
C TRP A 52 19.33 8.39 -21.22
N PRO A 53 18.58 9.08 -22.12
CA PRO A 53 17.17 8.82 -22.33
C PRO A 53 16.95 7.44 -22.96
N ALA A 54 15.84 6.80 -22.59
CA ALA A 54 15.37 5.61 -23.28
C ALA A 54 14.82 6.01 -24.66
N GLY A 55 15.07 5.20 -25.70
CA GLY A 55 14.59 5.47 -27.06
C GLY A 55 13.97 4.21 -27.68
N PRO A 56 12.93 4.33 -28.53
CA PRO A 56 12.24 3.16 -29.11
C PRO A 56 13.19 2.29 -29.91
N ASP A 57 14.18 2.90 -30.54
CA ASP A 57 15.11 2.23 -31.44
C ASP A 57 16.44 1.84 -30.77
N ARG A 58 16.60 2.10 -29.46
CA ARG A 58 17.87 1.83 -28.77
C ARG A 58 17.71 1.48 -27.31
N THR A 59 17.83 0.19 -27.02
CA THR A 59 17.96 -0.33 -25.66
C THR A 59 19.25 0.16 -25.00
N ARG A 60 19.12 0.75 -23.81
CA ARG A 60 20.27 1.19 -23.02
C ARG A 60 21.00 -0.01 -22.43
N ARG A 61 22.30 -0.09 -22.70
CA ARG A 61 23.21 -1.14 -22.20
C ARG A 61 24.49 -0.52 -21.65
N ALA A 62 25.04 -1.13 -20.61
CA ALA A 62 26.34 -0.76 -20.04
C ALA A 62 27.17 -2.00 -19.70
N GLY A 63 28.49 -1.90 -19.91
CA GLY A 63 29.44 -2.88 -19.41
C GLY A 63 30.02 -2.46 -18.06
N VAL A 64 30.17 -3.41 -17.15
CA VAL A 64 30.89 -3.25 -15.88
C VAL A 64 32.05 -4.25 -15.86
N SER A 65 33.27 -3.75 -15.78
CA SER A 65 34.48 -4.58 -15.68
C SER A 65 35.09 -4.49 -14.29
N ALA A 66 35.59 -5.62 -13.78
CA ALA A 66 36.36 -5.70 -12.55
C ALA A 66 37.61 -6.58 -12.77
N PHE A 67 38.77 -6.09 -12.37
CA PHE A 67 40.07 -6.73 -12.56
C PHE A 67 40.74 -6.90 -11.20
N GLY A 68 40.81 -8.15 -10.72
CA GLY A 68 41.40 -8.49 -9.42
C GLY A 68 42.92 -8.54 -9.47
N ILE A 69 43.58 -8.25 -8.36
CA ILE A 69 45.06 -8.29 -8.27
C ILE A 69 45.65 -9.69 -8.52
N SER A 70 44.86 -10.75 -8.29
CA SER A 70 45.23 -12.13 -8.62
C SER A 70 45.27 -12.41 -10.14
N GLY A 71 44.84 -11.46 -10.97
CA GLY A 71 44.68 -11.63 -12.42
C GLY A 71 43.30 -12.13 -12.85
N THR A 72 42.39 -12.42 -11.91
CA THR A 72 41.02 -12.83 -12.24
C THR A 72 40.19 -11.63 -12.70
N ASN A 73 39.59 -11.73 -13.88
CA ASN A 73 38.81 -10.67 -14.50
C ASN A 73 37.34 -11.08 -14.61
N ALA A 74 36.43 -10.12 -14.40
CA ALA A 74 35.01 -10.28 -14.63
C ALA A 74 34.47 -9.12 -15.47
N HIS A 75 33.54 -9.42 -16.37
CA HIS A 75 32.82 -8.42 -17.16
C HIS A 75 31.34 -8.79 -17.21
N VAL A 76 30.47 -7.83 -16.92
CA VAL A 76 29.01 -8.01 -16.94
C VAL A 76 28.39 -6.94 -17.83
N VAL A 77 27.42 -7.34 -18.63
CA VAL A 77 26.57 -6.43 -19.41
C VAL A 77 25.24 -6.27 -18.69
N ILE A 78 24.84 -5.01 -18.47
CA ILE A 78 23.58 -4.62 -17.84
C ILE A 78 22.71 -3.95 -18.90
N GLU A 79 21.44 -4.31 -18.93
CA GLU A 79 20.44 -3.79 -19.86
C GLU A 79 19.28 -3.15 -19.07
N GLU A 80 18.63 -2.13 -19.64
CA GLU A 80 17.39 -1.60 -19.06
C GLU A 80 16.26 -2.64 -19.07
N PRO A 81 15.31 -2.58 -18.12
CA PRO A 81 14.17 -3.50 -18.13
C PRO A 81 13.29 -3.29 -19.37
N PRO A 82 12.57 -4.34 -19.83
CA PRO A 82 11.57 -4.19 -20.90
C PRO A 82 10.57 -3.09 -20.55
N ARG A 83 10.15 -2.30 -21.54
CA ARG A 83 9.18 -1.20 -21.34
C ARG A 83 7.85 -1.66 -20.74
N THR A 84 7.43 -2.88 -21.04
CA THR A 84 6.24 -3.52 -20.48
C THR A 84 6.37 -3.92 -19.01
N ALA A 85 7.59 -3.94 -18.46
CA ALA A 85 7.87 -4.31 -17.07
C ALA A 85 8.03 -3.11 -16.13
N VAL A 86 8.04 -1.88 -16.66
CA VAL A 86 8.01 -0.65 -15.87
C VAL A 86 6.56 -0.16 -15.91
N PRO A 87 5.81 -0.16 -14.80
CA PRO A 87 4.59 0.63 -14.75
C PRO A 87 5.02 2.06 -15.05
N GLU A 88 4.55 2.62 -16.16
CA GLU A 88 4.82 4.00 -16.52
C GLU A 88 4.50 4.87 -15.31
N SER A 89 5.53 5.51 -14.75
CA SER A 89 5.27 6.71 -13.97
C SER A 89 4.66 7.68 -14.97
N PRO A 90 3.42 8.15 -14.79
CA PRO A 90 2.74 8.92 -15.82
C PRO A 90 3.62 10.09 -16.18
N GLU A 91 4.00 10.16 -17.46
CA GLU A 91 4.68 11.31 -18.04
C GLU A 91 3.87 12.56 -17.67
N PRO A 92 4.49 13.65 -17.18
CA PRO A 92 3.75 14.88 -16.95
C PRO A 92 3.14 15.26 -18.29
N PRO A 93 1.82 15.37 -18.36
CA PRO A 93 1.19 15.59 -19.64
C PRO A 93 1.51 16.95 -20.23
N PRO A 94 1.30 17.13 -21.54
CA PRO A 94 1.36 18.45 -22.14
C PRO A 94 0.40 19.39 -21.42
N ALA A 95 0.86 20.63 -21.18
CA ALA A 95 0.20 21.64 -20.35
C ALA A 95 -1.25 22.00 -20.76
N ASP A 96 -1.68 21.55 -21.94
CA ASP A 96 -2.97 21.89 -22.55
C ASP A 96 -3.90 20.68 -22.76
N ALA A 97 -3.52 19.49 -22.30
CA ALA A 97 -4.45 18.36 -22.26
C ALA A 97 -5.34 18.48 -21.00
N PRO A 98 -6.69 18.45 -21.12
CA PRO A 98 -7.57 18.40 -19.96
C PRO A 98 -7.41 17.02 -19.32
N LEU A 99 -6.39 16.89 -18.49
CA LEU A 99 -6.16 15.72 -17.67
C LEU A 99 -6.74 16.02 -16.33
N SER A 100 -7.79 15.28 -16.04
CA SER A 100 -8.37 15.08 -14.74
C SER A 100 -7.37 14.44 -13.77
N ARG A 101 -6.26 15.14 -13.48
CA ARG A 101 -5.39 14.87 -12.33
C ARG A 101 -6.12 15.17 -11.01
N ASP A 102 -7.13 16.03 -11.03
CA ASP A 102 -8.02 16.24 -9.89
C ASP A 102 -8.90 15.01 -9.60
N GLN A 103 -9.32 14.23 -10.62
CA GLN A 103 -10.18 13.06 -10.39
C GLN A 103 -9.48 11.90 -9.67
N ASP A 104 -8.15 11.78 -9.71
CA ASP A 104 -7.42 10.72 -9.01
C ASP A 104 -6.93 11.15 -7.62
N ARG A 105 -6.73 12.46 -7.38
CA ARG A 105 -6.44 13.01 -6.04
C ARG A 105 -7.68 12.92 -5.14
N ASP A 106 -8.86 13.13 -5.72
CA ASP A 106 -10.16 13.07 -5.03
C ASP A 106 -10.67 11.63 -4.82
N ARG A 107 -10.03 10.61 -5.41
CA ARG A 107 -10.55 9.23 -5.41
C ARG A 107 -10.30 8.41 -4.15
N TRP A 108 -9.46 8.91 -3.25
CA TRP A 108 -9.14 8.20 -1.99
C TRP A 108 -9.63 8.95 -0.76
N GLU A 109 -10.00 10.25 -0.87
CA GLU A 109 -10.70 10.94 0.22
C GLU A 109 -12.02 10.23 0.51
N GLY A 110 -12.22 9.82 1.76
CA GLY A 110 -13.37 8.99 2.17
C GLY A 110 -13.19 7.49 1.95
N VAL A 111 -12.02 7.03 1.47
CA VAL A 111 -11.68 5.60 1.44
C VAL A 111 -10.85 5.26 2.67
N THR A 112 -11.38 4.38 3.51
CA THR A 112 -10.68 3.91 4.71
C THR A 112 -9.47 3.04 4.34
N VAL A 113 -8.26 3.51 4.66
CA VAL A 113 -7.00 2.82 4.37
C VAL A 113 -6.32 2.31 5.63
N PRO A 114 -6.07 0.98 5.74
CA PRO A 114 -5.26 0.43 6.82
C PRO A 114 -3.76 0.44 6.47
N LEU A 115 -2.94 1.04 7.34
CA LEU A 115 -1.49 0.96 7.32
C LEU A 115 -1.02 0.01 8.43
N MET A 116 -0.47 -1.14 8.02
CA MET A 116 -0.01 -2.19 8.93
C MET A 116 1.51 -2.12 9.10
N LEU A 117 1.98 -1.80 10.31
CA LEU A 117 3.40 -1.75 10.64
C LEU A 117 3.79 -2.92 11.53
N SER A 118 5.02 -3.39 11.38
CA SER A 118 5.58 -4.35 12.33
C SER A 118 7.09 -4.19 12.50
N ALA A 119 7.59 -4.54 13.68
CA ALA A 119 9.02 -4.56 13.99
C ALA A 119 9.37 -5.60 15.07
N HIS A 120 10.66 -5.85 15.27
CA HIS A 120 11.15 -6.75 16.33
C HIS A 120 11.06 -6.16 17.74
N SER A 121 11.03 -4.83 17.87
CA SER A 121 10.97 -4.12 19.15
C SER A 121 10.04 -2.91 19.07
N GLU A 122 9.61 -2.41 20.23
CA GLU A 122 8.79 -1.19 20.31
C GLU A 122 9.51 0.02 19.74
N ALA A 123 10.80 0.20 20.07
CA ALA A 123 11.60 1.30 19.56
C ALA A 123 11.71 1.27 18.02
N ALA A 124 11.89 0.08 17.44
CA ALA A 124 11.92 -0.07 15.99
C ALA A 124 10.55 0.16 15.34
N LEU A 125 9.45 -0.20 16.01
CA LEU A 125 8.09 0.09 15.53
C LEU A 125 7.82 1.60 15.52
N ARG A 126 8.19 2.30 16.59
CA ARG A 126 8.09 3.76 16.71
C ARG A 126 8.89 4.48 15.62
N GLU A 127 10.13 4.06 15.40
CA GLU A 127 10.97 4.62 14.34
C GLU A 127 10.41 4.33 12.94
N GLN A 128 9.82 3.15 12.72
CA GLN A 128 9.18 2.83 11.45
C GLN A 128 7.93 3.69 11.21
N ALA A 129 7.15 3.99 12.26
CA ALA A 129 6.01 4.91 12.17
C ALA A 129 6.47 6.33 11.82
N ARG A 130 7.52 6.84 12.49
CA ARG A 130 8.13 8.15 12.19
C ARG A 130 8.59 8.26 10.73
N ARG A 131 9.30 7.24 10.23
CA ARG A 131 9.76 7.19 8.83
C ARG A 131 8.61 7.19 7.84
N LEU A 132 7.56 6.43 8.14
CA LEU A 132 6.38 6.36 7.28
C LEU A 132 5.64 7.70 7.25
N CYS A 133 5.43 8.32 8.41
CA CYS A 133 4.82 9.65 8.52
C CYS A 133 5.60 10.67 7.68
N ALA A 134 6.93 10.74 7.85
CA ALA A 134 7.78 11.63 7.06
C ALA A 134 7.71 11.34 5.55
N GLN A 135 7.62 10.08 5.14
CA GLN A 135 7.48 9.70 3.72
C GLN A 135 6.13 10.11 3.13
N LEU A 136 5.05 9.97 3.88
CA LEU A 136 3.71 10.38 3.47
C LEU A 136 3.66 11.91 3.31
N LEU A 137 4.18 12.66 4.27
CA LEU A 137 4.22 14.13 4.22
C LEU A 137 5.12 14.67 3.09
N ALA A 138 6.24 13.98 2.80
CA ALA A 138 7.13 14.36 1.71
C ALA A 138 6.57 14.04 0.31
N ARG A 139 5.49 13.26 0.22
CA ARG A 139 4.85 12.86 -1.04
C ARG A 139 3.33 13.00 -0.92
N PRO A 140 2.81 14.24 -0.88
CA PRO A 140 1.37 14.49 -0.74
C PRO A 140 0.56 13.92 -1.92
N ASP A 141 1.18 13.76 -3.10
CA ASP A 141 0.54 13.15 -4.28
C ASP A 141 0.53 11.62 -4.26
N GLY A 142 1.07 10.99 -3.21
CA GLY A 142 1.09 9.52 -3.07
C GLY A 142 -0.30 8.96 -2.78
N ARG A 143 -0.58 7.74 -3.26
CA ARG A 143 -1.83 7.01 -2.97
C ARG A 143 -1.68 6.20 -1.69
N PRO A 144 -2.39 6.52 -0.59
CA PRO A 144 -2.22 5.79 0.67
C PRO A 144 -2.57 4.30 0.56
N ALA A 145 -3.52 3.95 -0.31
CA ALA A 145 -3.88 2.56 -0.58
C ALA A 145 -2.71 1.73 -1.12
N ASP A 146 -1.87 2.30 -2.00
CA ASP A 146 -0.68 1.62 -2.52
C ASP A 146 0.36 1.40 -1.41
N VAL A 147 0.47 2.37 -0.49
CA VAL A 147 1.32 2.24 0.70
C VAL A 147 0.82 1.14 1.61
N GLY A 148 -0.48 1.12 1.92
CA GLY A 148 -1.12 0.07 2.71
C GLY A 148 -0.94 -1.31 2.09
N HIS A 149 -1.13 -1.42 0.77
CA HIS A 149 -0.89 -2.65 0.02
C HIS A 149 0.57 -3.09 0.11
N ALA A 150 1.53 -2.18 -0.09
CA ALA A 150 2.95 -2.49 -0.01
C ALA A 150 3.36 -2.95 1.40
N LEU A 151 2.81 -2.33 2.45
CA LEU A 151 3.03 -2.74 3.84
C LEU A 151 2.53 -4.17 4.11
N LEU A 152 1.44 -4.58 3.47
CA LEU A 152 0.85 -5.91 3.65
C LEU A 152 1.54 -7.02 2.84
N SER A 153 2.00 -6.70 1.62
CA SER A 153 2.45 -7.68 0.62
C SER A 153 3.97 -7.76 0.43
N THR A 154 4.70 -6.68 0.75
CA THR A 154 6.15 -6.58 0.44
C THR A 154 7.04 -6.47 1.68
N ARG A 155 6.46 -6.52 2.88
CA ARG A 155 7.20 -6.41 4.15
C ARG A 155 7.07 -7.69 4.97
N ALA A 156 8.16 -8.05 5.63
CA ALA A 156 8.14 -9.09 6.64
C ALA A 156 7.23 -8.69 7.81
N ARG A 157 6.63 -9.69 8.45
CA ARG A 157 5.73 -9.50 9.59
C ARG A 157 6.42 -9.90 10.88
N PHE A 158 6.48 -8.97 11.83
CA PHE A 158 7.15 -9.16 13.13
C PHE A 158 6.17 -9.13 14.30
N PRO A 159 6.61 -9.50 15.52
CA PRO A 159 5.73 -9.58 16.69
C PRO A 159 5.18 -8.24 17.17
N ARG A 160 5.96 -7.16 17.20
CA ARG A 160 5.44 -5.84 17.59
C ARG A 160 4.73 -5.24 16.40
N ARG A 161 3.45 -4.89 16.54
CA ARG A 161 2.61 -4.42 15.44
C ARG A 161 1.89 -3.13 15.79
N ALA A 162 1.65 -2.33 14.76
CA ALA A 162 0.70 -1.22 14.81
C ALA A 162 -0.25 -1.32 13.61
N ALA A 163 -1.51 -0.99 13.83
CA ALA A 163 -2.49 -0.77 12.78
C ALA A 163 -2.94 0.69 12.89
N VAL A 164 -2.79 1.44 11.80
CA VAL A 164 -3.32 2.80 11.67
C VAL A 164 -4.38 2.77 10.58
N VAL A 165 -5.53 3.40 10.81
CA VAL A 165 -6.64 3.42 9.85
C VAL A 165 -7.10 4.86 9.67
N GLY A 166 -7.21 5.35 8.44
CA GLY A 166 -7.67 6.72 8.19
C GLY A 166 -8.23 6.88 6.80
N GLU A 167 -8.97 7.96 6.61
CA GLU A 167 -9.64 8.36 5.35
C GLU A 167 -9.00 9.61 4.75
N SER A 168 -8.07 10.24 5.48
CA SER A 168 -7.25 11.35 5.01
C SER A 168 -5.75 11.16 5.35
N MET A 169 -4.88 11.87 4.63
CA MET A 169 -3.43 11.85 4.84
C MET A 169 -3.09 12.51 6.17
N THR A 170 -3.86 13.52 6.56
CA THR A 170 -3.77 14.18 7.86
C THR A 170 -4.07 13.19 8.99
N GLU A 171 -5.19 12.47 8.93
CA GLU A 171 -5.54 11.45 9.93
C GLU A 171 -4.48 10.34 10.03
N LEU A 172 -3.99 9.86 8.89
CA LEU A 172 -2.94 8.85 8.85
C LEU A 172 -1.62 9.38 9.46
N ALA A 173 -1.24 10.62 9.15
CA ALA A 173 -0.02 11.23 9.66
C ALA A 173 -0.10 11.46 11.19
N GLU A 174 -1.21 12.02 11.68
CA GLU A 174 -1.45 12.24 13.12
C GLU A 174 -1.45 10.92 13.90
N ALA A 175 -2.12 9.90 13.38
CA ALA A 175 -2.15 8.57 14.00
C ALA A 175 -0.77 7.89 13.99
N LEU A 176 0.02 8.05 12.92
CA LEU A 176 1.40 7.54 12.85
C LEU A 176 2.34 8.27 13.80
N ASP A 177 2.17 9.58 13.96
CA ASP A 177 2.95 10.38 14.90
C ASP A 177 2.66 9.96 16.35
N ALA A 178 1.38 9.74 16.69
CA ALA A 178 1.00 9.19 17.98
C ALA A 178 1.65 7.80 18.24
N VAL A 179 1.69 6.92 17.23
CA VAL A 179 2.41 5.63 17.34
C VAL A 179 3.92 5.84 17.52
N ALA A 180 4.53 6.81 16.84
CA ALA A 180 5.95 7.12 16.97
C ALA A 180 6.31 7.61 18.39
N GLU A 181 5.46 8.46 18.97
CA GLU A 181 5.59 8.94 20.35
C GLU A 181 5.12 7.89 21.38
N GLY A 182 4.46 6.83 20.92
CA GLY A 182 3.89 5.76 21.75
C GLY A 182 2.72 6.21 22.61
N GLY A 183 2.01 7.24 22.15
CA GLY A 183 0.76 7.71 22.73
C GLY A 183 -0.45 6.96 22.15
N PRO A 184 -1.62 7.06 22.82
CA PRO A 184 -2.87 6.55 22.29
C PRO A 184 -3.39 7.44 21.16
N HIS A 185 -4.10 6.84 20.21
CA HIS A 185 -4.85 7.58 19.18
C HIS A 185 -6.08 6.76 18.78
N PRO A 186 -7.27 7.37 18.59
CA PRO A 186 -8.49 6.62 18.25
C PRO A 186 -8.38 5.82 16.94
N LEU A 187 -7.54 6.31 16.02
CA LEU A 187 -7.28 5.69 14.72
C LEU A 187 -6.03 4.79 14.69
N ALA A 188 -5.41 4.51 15.84
CA ALA A 188 -4.24 3.65 15.94
C ALA A 188 -4.37 2.63 17.06
N ALA A 189 -3.97 1.39 16.76
CA ALA A 189 -3.80 0.35 17.76
C ALA A 189 -2.38 -0.21 17.69
N THR A 190 -1.75 -0.42 18.85
CA THR A 190 -0.47 -1.12 18.95
C THR A 190 -0.64 -2.40 19.76
N GLY A 191 0.19 -3.39 19.49
CA GLY A 191 0.12 -4.66 20.20
C GLY A 191 1.29 -5.57 19.91
N THR A 192 1.26 -6.73 20.56
CA THR A 192 2.16 -7.84 20.24
C THR A 192 1.33 -8.96 19.65
N ALA A 193 1.76 -9.49 18.51
CA ALA A 193 1.11 -10.59 17.85
C ALA A 193 1.08 -11.81 18.78
N GLY A 194 -0.12 -12.28 19.12
CA GLY A 194 -0.32 -13.54 19.82
C GLY A 194 -0.32 -14.73 18.88
N THR A 195 -0.37 -15.93 19.46
CA THR A 195 -0.47 -17.22 18.78
C THR A 195 -1.93 -17.69 18.62
N ALA A 196 -2.92 -16.80 18.73
CA ALA A 196 -4.32 -17.20 18.67
C ALA A 196 -4.68 -17.70 17.26
N GLU A 197 -4.69 -19.02 17.10
CA GLU A 197 -5.01 -19.73 15.85
C GLU A 197 -6.51 -19.95 15.65
N ARG A 198 -7.33 -19.71 16.67
CA ARG A 198 -8.77 -20.00 16.65
C ARG A 198 -9.58 -18.78 16.99
N VAL A 199 -10.46 -18.38 16.08
CA VAL A 199 -11.38 -17.25 16.22
C VAL A 199 -12.75 -17.79 16.62
N VAL A 200 -13.45 -17.10 17.52
CA VAL A 200 -14.86 -17.36 17.85
C VAL A 200 -15.67 -16.16 17.42
N PHE A 201 -16.74 -16.37 16.63
CA PHE A 201 -17.70 -15.30 16.36
C PHE A 201 -18.77 -15.29 17.46
N VAL A 202 -18.96 -14.12 18.06
CA VAL A 202 -19.93 -13.88 19.15
C VAL A 202 -21.08 -13.06 18.59
N PHE A 203 -22.30 -13.57 18.72
CA PHE A 203 -23.52 -13.01 18.14
C PHE A 203 -24.46 -12.57 19.26
N PRO A 204 -24.32 -11.33 19.77
CA PRO A 204 -25.13 -10.86 20.89
C PRO A 204 -26.61 -10.74 20.51
N GLY A 205 -27.47 -10.81 21.52
CA GLY A 205 -28.90 -10.52 21.36
C GLY A 205 -29.21 -9.04 21.14
N GLN A 206 -30.42 -8.64 21.53
CA GLN A 206 -30.92 -7.28 21.38
C GLN A 206 -30.19 -6.27 22.30
N GLY A 207 -30.04 -5.03 21.83
CA GLY A 207 -29.47 -3.91 22.61
C GLY A 207 -28.35 -3.15 21.88
N SER A 208 -27.86 -3.69 20.76
CA SER A 208 -26.76 -3.11 19.96
C SER A 208 -27.23 -2.36 18.72
N GLN A 209 -28.55 -2.31 18.47
CA GLN A 209 -29.11 -1.66 17.29
C GLN A 209 -29.04 -0.13 17.37
N TRP A 210 -28.84 0.51 16.23
CA TRP A 210 -28.93 1.96 16.04
C TRP A 210 -29.32 2.29 14.59
N ALA A 211 -29.91 3.47 14.36
CA ALA A 211 -30.37 3.88 13.04
C ALA A 211 -29.19 4.14 12.09
N GLY A 212 -29.23 3.56 10.88
CA GLY A 212 -28.14 3.70 9.89
C GLY A 212 -26.98 2.72 10.07
N MET A 213 -27.11 1.71 10.95
CA MET A 213 -26.01 0.78 11.28
C MET A 213 -25.39 0.00 10.11
N ALA A 214 -26.08 -0.07 8.96
CA ALA A 214 -25.61 -0.76 7.77
C ALA A 214 -25.19 0.16 6.62
N GLU A 215 -25.40 1.47 6.71
CA GLU A 215 -25.34 2.41 5.58
C GLU A 215 -24.01 2.29 4.80
N GLY A 216 -22.89 2.48 5.50
CA GLY A 216 -21.57 2.39 4.87
C GLY A 216 -21.20 1.00 4.35
N LEU A 217 -21.68 -0.07 5.00
CA LEU A 217 -21.40 -1.45 4.59
C LEU A 217 -22.25 -1.88 3.39
N LEU A 218 -23.50 -1.43 3.32
CA LEU A 218 -24.35 -1.61 2.15
C LEU A 218 -23.77 -0.91 0.93
N GLU A 219 -23.13 0.24 1.09
CA GLU A 219 -22.48 0.94 -0.02
C GLU A 219 -21.14 0.32 -0.42
N ARG A 220 -20.27 -0.01 0.55
CA ARG A 220 -18.86 -0.31 0.28
C ARG A 220 -18.49 -1.80 0.32
N SER A 221 -19.33 -2.66 0.89
CA SER A 221 -19.02 -4.10 1.03
C SER A 221 -19.94 -4.99 0.19
N GLY A 222 -19.36 -5.63 -0.84
CA GLY A 222 -20.06 -6.61 -1.67
C GLY A 222 -20.51 -7.85 -0.89
N ALA A 223 -19.66 -8.35 0.03
CA ALA A 223 -19.98 -9.49 0.89
C ALA A 223 -21.17 -9.17 1.82
N PHE A 224 -21.18 -7.98 2.43
CA PHE A 224 -22.29 -7.54 3.27
C PHE A 224 -23.59 -7.45 2.47
N ARG A 225 -23.58 -6.75 1.32
CA ARG A 225 -24.77 -6.62 0.46
C ARG A 225 -25.34 -7.97 0.04
N SER A 226 -24.48 -8.90 -0.36
CA SER A 226 -24.92 -10.22 -0.82
C SER A 226 -25.58 -11.01 0.30
N ALA A 227 -25.01 -11.01 1.50
CA ALA A 227 -25.57 -11.69 2.66
C ALA A 227 -26.89 -11.03 3.10
N ALA A 228 -26.92 -9.70 3.22
CA ALA A 228 -28.12 -8.97 3.61
C ALA A 228 -29.27 -9.17 2.62
N GLY A 229 -29.00 -9.17 1.31
CA GLY A 229 -30.00 -9.47 0.28
C GLY A 229 -30.51 -10.91 0.35
N SER A 230 -29.65 -11.86 0.70
CA SER A 230 -30.07 -13.27 0.89
C SER A 230 -30.98 -13.42 2.12
N CYS A 231 -30.66 -12.74 3.22
CA CYS A 231 -31.53 -12.68 4.40
C CYS A 231 -32.87 -12.03 4.10
N ASP A 232 -32.89 -10.91 3.37
CA ASP A 232 -34.14 -10.24 2.97
C ASP A 232 -35.03 -11.16 2.14
N ALA A 233 -34.48 -11.78 1.10
CA ALA A 233 -35.23 -12.70 0.25
C ALA A 233 -35.82 -13.88 1.05
N ALA A 234 -35.08 -14.40 2.04
CA ALA A 234 -35.52 -15.53 2.86
C ALA A 234 -36.59 -15.14 3.90
N LEU A 235 -36.49 -13.95 4.50
CA LEU A 235 -37.35 -13.52 5.60
C LEU A 235 -38.63 -12.81 5.12
N ARG A 236 -38.56 -12.11 3.98
CA ARG A 236 -39.66 -11.29 3.45
C ARG A 236 -41.01 -12.03 3.34
N PRO A 237 -41.09 -13.31 2.93
CA PRO A 237 -42.37 -14.05 2.90
C PRO A 237 -43.05 -14.21 4.27
N TYR A 238 -42.28 -14.20 5.35
CA TYR A 238 -42.79 -14.37 6.72
C TYR A 238 -43.06 -13.04 7.43
N LEU A 239 -42.30 -12.00 7.06
CA LEU A 239 -42.38 -10.68 7.69
C LEU A 239 -43.45 -9.79 7.04
N GLY A 240 -43.65 -9.90 5.72
CA GLY A 240 -44.51 -8.98 4.96
C GLY A 240 -43.85 -7.61 4.68
N TRP A 241 -42.59 -7.43 5.08
CA TRP A 241 -41.77 -6.23 4.84
C TRP A 241 -40.31 -6.62 4.57
N SER A 242 -39.51 -5.64 4.15
CA SER A 242 -38.10 -5.80 3.73
C SER A 242 -37.15 -5.38 4.85
N VAL A 243 -36.28 -6.29 5.30
CA VAL A 243 -35.23 -5.97 6.28
C VAL A 243 -34.21 -5.00 5.69
N LEU A 244 -33.98 -5.05 4.37
CA LEU A 244 -33.12 -4.09 3.69
C LEU A 244 -33.70 -2.67 3.72
N SER A 245 -35.03 -2.52 3.65
CA SER A 245 -35.70 -1.23 3.73
C SER A 245 -35.49 -0.59 5.11
N VAL A 246 -35.56 -1.39 6.18
CA VAL A 246 -35.24 -0.92 7.53
C VAL A 246 -33.75 -0.55 7.66
N LEU A 247 -32.85 -1.39 7.15
CA LEU A 247 -31.41 -1.12 7.20
C LEU A 247 -30.97 0.12 6.41
N ARG A 248 -31.72 0.49 5.36
CA ARG A 248 -31.52 1.72 4.59
C ARG A 248 -32.18 2.95 5.21
N GLY A 249 -33.00 2.77 6.25
CA GLY A 249 -33.78 3.87 6.84
C GLY A 249 -34.82 4.45 5.88
N GLU A 250 -35.43 3.62 5.02
CA GLU A 250 -36.48 4.08 4.11
C GLU A 250 -37.69 4.65 4.91
N PRO A 251 -38.34 5.75 4.47
CA PRO A 251 -39.37 6.44 5.26
C PRO A 251 -40.57 5.56 5.68
N ASP A 252 -40.94 4.58 4.85
CA ASP A 252 -42.06 3.68 5.10
C ASP A 252 -41.63 2.36 5.79
N ALA A 253 -40.35 2.24 6.17
CA ALA A 253 -39.84 1.05 6.81
C ALA A 253 -40.35 0.92 8.26
N PRO A 254 -40.66 -0.30 8.74
CA PRO A 254 -41.04 -0.51 10.13
C PRO A 254 -39.98 0.00 11.14
N SER A 255 -40.43 0.56 12.27
CA SER A 255 -39.54 1.05 13.32
C SER A 255 -38.75 -0.08 14.00
N LEU A 256 -37.47 0.19 14.28
CA LEU A 256 -36.58 -0.66 15.10
C LEU A 256 -37.01 -0.76 16.58
N ASP A 257 -37.96 0.06 17.04
CA ASP A 257 -38.49 -0.03 18.41
C ASP A 257 -39.38 -1.28 18.62
N ARG A 258 -39.86 -1.86 17.51
CA ARG A 258 -40.67 -3.07 17.52
C ARG A 258 -39.79 -4.31 17.62
N VAL A 259 -40.06 -5.16 18.61
CA VAL A 259 -39.29 -6.40 18.84
C VAL A 259 -39.35 -7.34 17.64
N ASP A 260 -40.51 -7.43 16.99
CA ASP A 260 -40.71 -8.26 15.79
C ASP A 260 -40.01 -7.71 14.54
N VAL A 261 -39.50 -6.47 14.59
CA VAL A 261 -38.69 -5.83 13.54
C VAL A 261 -37.20 -5.92 13.87
N VAL A 262 -36.81 -5.54 15.10
CA VAL A 262 -35.41 -5.46 15.49
C VAL A 262 -34.71 -6.82 15.45
N GLN A 263 -35.40 -7.90 15.81
CA GLN A 263 -34.82 -9.24 15.87
C GLN A 263 -34.40 -9.76 14.48
N PRO A 264 -35.27 -9.78 13.44
CA PRO A 264 -34.86 -10.11 12.07
C PRO A 264 -33.76 -9.19 11.50
N VAL A 265 -33.80 -7.90 11.84
CA VAL A 265 -32.82 -6.92 11.35
C VAL A 265 -31.45 -7.18 11.99
N LEU A 266 -31.38 -7.40 13.31
CA LEU A 266 -30.13 -7.74 14.00
C LEU A 266 -29.57 -9.09 13.53
N PHE A 267 -30.42 -10.09 13.30
CA PHE A 267 -29.99 -11.35 12.68
C PHE A 267 -29.33 -11.09 11.31
N THR A 268 -29.97 -10.28 10.46
CA THR A 268 -29.45 -9.92 9.14
C THR A 268 -28.10 -9.19 9.24
N MET A 269 -27.97 -8.23 10.17
CA MET A 269 -26.71 -7.54 10.45
C MET A 269 -25.60 -8.52 10.84
N MET A 270 -25.88 -9.38 11.81
CA MET A 270 -24.92 -10.33 12.36
C MET A 270 -24.40 -11.31 11.31
N VAL A 271 -25.31 -11.93 10.54
CA VAL A 271 -24.95 -12.83 9.44
C VAL A 271 -24.14 -12.10 8.37
N SER A 272 -24.52 -10.86 8.05
CA SER A 272 -23.83 -10.07 7.03
C SER A 272 -22.43 -9.63 7.48
N LEU A 273 -22.24 -9.25 8.75
CA LEU A 273 -20.93 -8.97 9.34
C LEU A 273 -20.04 -10.21 9.36
N ALA A 274 -20.60 -11.38 9.68
CA ALA A 274 -19.87 -12.64 9.60
C ALA A 274 -19.40 -12.92 8.16
N ALA A 275 -20.23 -12.63 7.15
CA ALA A 275 -19.82 -12.74 5.74
C ALA A 275 -18.68 -11.78 5.37
N VAL A 276 -18.67 -10.55 5.91
CA VAL A 276 -17.56 -9.60 5.71
C VAL A 276 -16.24 -10.14 6.28
N TRP A 277 -16.26 -10.63 7.53
CA TRP A 277 -15.07 -11.19 8.16
C TRP A 277 -14.51 -12.39 7.38
N ARG A 278 -15.38 -13.29 6.93
CA ARG A 278 -14.99 -14.46 6.14
C ARG A 278 -14.44 -14.07 4.76
N ALA A 279 -14.99 -13.04 4.12
CA ALA A 279 -14.46 -12.49 2.87
C ALA A 279 -13.03 -11.91 3.03
N LEU A 280 -12.65 -11.50 4.25
CA LEU A 280 -11.29 -11.08 4.61
C LEU A 280 -10.40 -12.26 5.05
N GLY A 281 -10.89 -13.50 4.96
CA GLY A 281 -10.16 -14.72 5.32
C GLY A 281 -10.21 -15.07 6.81
N VAL A 282 -11.02 -14.38 7.61
CA VAL A 282 -11.21 -14.72 9.03
C VAL A 282 -12.34 -15.75 9.16
N GLU A 283 -11.96 -17.00 9.36
CA GLU A 283 -12.90 -18.11 9.55
C GLU A 283 -13.07 -18.44 11.04
N PRO A 284 -14.32 -18.53 11.54
CA PRO A 284 -14.57 -18.92 12.93
C PRO A 284 -14.34 -20.42 13.12
N ALA A 285 -13.62 -20.78 14.18
CA ALA A 285 -13.51 -22.15 14.66
C ALA A 285 -14.73 -22.57 15.49
N ALA A 286 -15.45 -21.61 16.07
CA ALA A 286 -16.69 -21.81 16.79
C ALA A 286 -17.55 -20.53 16.72
N VAL A 287 -18.82 -20.68 17.07
CA VAL A 287 -19.77 -19.56 17.22
C VAL A 287 -20.50 -19.66 18.55
N VAL A 288 -20.89 -18.52 19.12
CA VAL A 288 -21.73 -18.43 20.32
C VAL A 288 -22.70 -17.26 20.17
N GLY A 289 -23.91 -17.40 20.70
CA GLY A 289 -24.93 -16.35 20.75
C GLY A 289 -25.79 -16.48 21.98
#